data_AF-Q5JEH2-F1
#
_entry.id   AF-Q5JEH2-F1
#
_cell.length_a   1.000
_cell.length_b   1.000
_cell.length_c   1.000
_cell.angle_alpha   90.00
_cell.angle_beta   90.00
_cell.angle_gamma   90.00
#
_symmetry.space_group_name_H-M   'P 1'
#
loop_
_entity.id
_entity.type
_entity.pdbx_description
1 polymer ?
#
loop_
_entity_poly.entity_id
_entity_poly.type
_entity_poly.pdbx_seq_one_letter_code
_entity_poly.pdbx_strand_id
1 'polypeptide(L)'
;MSLKSGVLLALAYIVPFALLLPPDSTNSPGAIFLWFLYPITSMMIMVAVAITAWKVFNVDFVPWGLLLLFGSPILTLLFSPIFSLMWGFYIVPTALVFLVGLMEGD
;
A
#
# COMPACT_ATOMS: atom_id res chain seq x y z
N MET A 1 -2.38 19.86 -4.29
CA MET A 1 -2.12 19.34 -2.93
C MET A 1 -3.39 19.34 -2.12
N SER A 2 -4.03 18.18 -2.00
CA SER A 2 -5.37 18.04 -1.46
C SER A 2 -5.45 16.89 -0.47
N LEU A 3 -5.86 17.18 0.78
CA LEU A 3 -6.15 16.16 1.80
C LEU A 3 -7.13 15.11 1.27
N LYS A 4 -8.10 15.53 0.45
CA LYS A 4 -9.08 14.65 -0.19
C LYS A 4 -8.39 13.63 -1.11
N SER A 5 -7.44 14.06 -1.93
CA SER A 5 -6.73 13.19 -2.87
C SER A 5 -5.86 12.16 -2.13
N GLY A 6 -5.19 12.58 -1.04
CA GLY A 6 -4.50 11.66 -0.13
C GLY A 6 -5.43 10.61 0.49
N VAL A 7 -6.58 11.03 1.04
CA VAL A 7 -7.56 10.09 1.64
C VAL A 7 -8.11 9.12 0.61
N LEU A 8 -8.50 9.59 -0.58
CA LEU A 8 -9.09 8.76 -1.62
C LEU A 8 -8.10 7.71 -2.15
N LEU A 9 -6.86 8.11 -2.39
CA LEU A 9 -5.83 7.18 -2.83
C LEU A 9 -5.49 6.16 -1.73
N ALA A 10 -5.39 6.59 -0.47
CA ALA A 10 -5.15 5.69 0.65
C ALA A 10 -6.27 4.66 0.78
N LEU A 11 -7.53 5.08 0.61
CA LEU A 11 -8.70 4.21 0.57
C LEU A 11 -8.65 3.23 -0.61
N ALA A 12 -8.21 3.69 -1.79
CA ALA A 12 -8.04 2.85 -2.97
C ALA A 12 -7.00 1.72 -2.75
N TYR A 13 -6.09 1.87 -1.79
CA TYR A 13 -5.21 0.79 -1.35
C TYR A 13 -5.82 -0.04 -0.21
N ILE A 14 -6.13 0.59 0.93
CA ILE A 14 -6.38 -0.12 2.18
C ILE A 14 -7.70 -0.89 2.18
N VAL A 15 -8.73 -0.37 1.50
CA VAL A 15 -10.05 -1.01 1.44
C VAL A 15 -9.98 -2.34 0.68
N PRO A 16 -9.52 -2.41 -0.58
CA PRO A 16 -9.42 -3.69 -1.27
C PRO A 16 -8.43 -4.63 -0.59
N PHE A 17 -7.35 -4.12 0.02
CA PHE A 17 -6.39 -4.96 0.73
C PHE A 17 -7.02 -5.65 1.95
N ALA A 18 -7.74 -4.88 2.78
CA ALA A 18 -8.43 -5.40 3.95
C ALA A 18 -9.58 -6.37 3.59
N LEU A 19 -10.24 -6.16 2.44
CA LEU A 19 -11.29 -7.05 1.95
C LEU A 19 -10.73 -8.39 1.46
N LEU A 20 -9.58 -8.38 0.79
CA LEU A 20 -8.96 -9.59 0.23
C LEU A 20 -8.19 -10.39 1.27
N LEU A 21 -7.51 -9.70 2.20
CA LEU A 21 -6.64 -10.33 3.19
C LEU A 21 -6.86 -9.75 4.57
N PRO A 22 -8.04 -9.94 5.20
CA PRO A 22 -8.35 -9.36 6.51
C PRO A 22 -7.28 -9.68 7.56
N PRO A 23 -7.11 -8.80 8.57
CA PRO A 23 -6.08 -8.99 9.58
C PRO A 23 -6.46 -10.18 10.45
N ASP A 24 -5.84 -11.33 10.19
CA ASP A 24 -6.14 -12.57 10.92
C ASP A 24 -5.13 -12.80 12.05
N SER A 25 -5.57 -13.50 13.09
CA SER A 25 -4.71 -13.88 14.20
C SER A 25 -3.69 -14.91 13.72
N THR A 26 -2.42 -14.66 13.97
CA THR A 26 -1.22 -15.36 13.45
C THR A 26 -1.05 -16.83 13.89
N ASN A 27 -2.12 -17.55 14.22
CA ASN A 27 -2.07 -18.83 14.92
C ASN A 27 -2.53 -20.04 14.09
N SER A 28 -2.78 -19.90 12.79
CA SER A 28 -3.15 -21.05 11.93
C SER A 28 -1.93 -21.66 11.22
N PRO A 29 -1.89 -22.99 10.99
CA PRO A 29 -0.85 -23.65 10.19
C PRO A 29 -0.73 -23.12 8.75
N GLY A 30 -1.73 -22.38 8.25
CA GLY A 30 -1.70 -21.67 6.98
C GLY A 30 -0.90 -20.37 6.99
N ALA A 31 -0.36 -19.96 8.15
CA ALA A 31 0.35 -18.69 8.32
C ALA A 31 1.54 -18.55 7.35
N ILE A 32 2.26 -19.62 7.01
CA ILE A 32 3.38 -19.55 6.06
C ILE A 32 2.90 -19.13 4.66
N PHE A 33 1.74 -19.60 4.20
CA PHE A 33 1.17 -19.17 2.91
C PHE A 33 0.78 -17.69 2.92
N LEU A 34 0.32 -17.18 4.07
CA LEU A 34 -0.01 -15.76 4.24
C LEU A 34 1.22 -14.86 4.08
N TRP A 35 2.43 -15.34 4.39
CA TRP A 35 3.66 -14.54 4.24
C TRP A 35 3.97 -14.19 2.77
N PHE A 36 3.51 -15.00 1.82
CA PHE A 36 3.66 -14.74 0.38
C PHE A 36 2.44 -14.03 -0.20
N LEU A 37 1.25 -14.35 0.31
CA LEU A 37 0.00 -13.80 -0.21
C LEU A 37 -0.14 -12.29 0.06
N TYR A 38 0.34 -11.82 1.21
CA TYR A 38 0.34 -10.41 1.60
C TYR A 38 1.17 -9.52 0.65
N PRO A 39 2.47 -9.79 0.41
CA PRO A 39 3.26 -9.04 -0.56
C PRO A 39 2.67 -9.04 -1.96
N ILE A 40 2.21 -10.20 -2.45
CA ILE A 40 1.67 -10.33 -3.81
C ILE A 40 0.39 -9.48 -3.96
N THR A 41 -0.54 -9.62 -3.01
CA THR A 41 -1.80 -8.88 -3.04
C THR A 41 -1.58 -7.38 -2.87
N SER A 42 -0.68 -6.98 -1.96
CA SER A 42 -0.26 -5.59 -1.79
C SER A 42 0.28 -5.02 -3.11
N MET A 43 1.15 -5.75 -3.80
CA MET A 43 1.75 -5.29 -5.06
C MET A 43 0.72 -5.15 -6.18
N MET A 44 -0.19 -6.12 -6.33
CA MET A 44 -1.26 -6.04 -7.35
C MET A 44 -2.15 -4.81 -7.13
N ILE A 45 -2.56 -4.57 -5.89
CA ILE A 45 -3.35 -3.38 -5.55
C ILE A 45 -2.53 -2.10 -5.77
N MET A 46 -1.26 -2.11 -5.38
CA MET A 46 -0.39 -0.95 -5.53
C MET A 46 -0.17 -0.57 -6.99
N VAL A 47 -0.12 -1.54 -7.91
CA VAL A 47 -0.13 -1.27 -9.36
C VAL A 47 -1.38 -0.51 -9.77
N ALA A 48 -2.57 -0.97 -9.34
CA ALA A 48 -3.82 -0.27 -9.64
C ALA A 48 -3.84 1.14 -9.02
N VAL A 49 -3.32 1.30 -7.80
CA VAL A 49 -3.24 2.59 -7.11
C VAL A 49 -2.26 3.54 -7.81
N ALA A 50 -1.08 3.08 -8.23
CA ALA A 50 -0.12 3.89 -8.97
C ALA A 50 -0.68 4.35 -10.32
N ILE A 51 -1.40 3.48 -11.04
CA ILE A 51 -2.10 3.84 -12.27
C ILE A 51 -3.21 4.86 -11.99
N THR A 52 -3.98 4.67 -10.92
CA THR A 52 -5.06 5.58 -10.53
C THR A 52 -4.50 6.95 -10.15
N ALA A 53 -3.44 7.01 -9.35
CA ALA A 53 -2.74 8.23 -8.99
C ALA A 53 -2.30 8.99 -10.25
N TRP A 54 -1.72 8.29 -11.23
CA TRP A 54 -1.28 8.89 -12.48
C TRP A 54 -2.42 9.35 -13.39
N LYS A 55 -3.45 8.52 -13.59
CA LYS A 55 -4.49 8.79 -14.59
C LYS A 55 -5.68 9.61 -14.09
N VAL A 56 -5.93 9.60 -12.79
CA VAL A 56 -7.11 10.24 -12.18
C VAL A 56 -6.73 11.44 -11.34
N PHE A 57 -5.59 11.39 -10.65
CA PHE A 57 -5.15 12.43 -9.72
C PHE A 57 -3.94 13.23 -10.23
N ASN A 58 -3.55 13.04 -11.49
CA ASN A 58 -2.42 13.71 -12.16
C ASN A 58 -1.07 13.64 -11.41
N VAL A 59 -0.88 12.61 -10.58
CA VAL A 59 0.40 12.40 -9.89
C VAL A 59 1.44 11.90 -10.89
N ASP A 60 2.61 12.52 -10.93
CA ASP A 60 3.69 12.07 -11.81
C ASP A 60 4.10 10.63 -11.52
N PHE A 61 4.13 9.78 -12.57
CA PHE A 61 4.50 8.38 -12.41
C PHE A 61 5.96 8.21 -11.96
N VAL A 62 6.85 9.09 -12.41
CA VAL A 62 8.23 9.18 -11.91
C VAL A 62 8.37 10.52 -11.20
N PRO A 63 8.73 10.57 -9.91
CA PRO A 63 9.26 9.47 -9.09
C PRO A 63 8.21 8.66 -8.32
N TRP A 64 6.97 9.13 -8.23
CA TRP A 64 6.04 8.69 -7.19
C TRP A 64 5.45 7.30 -7.42
N GLY A 65 5.11 6.96 -8.67
CA GLY A 65 4.69 5.61 -9.03
C GLY A 65 5.77 4.56 -8.72
N LEU A 66 7.04 4.88 -8.97
CA LEU A 66 8.17 4.00 -8.60
C LEU A 66 8.33 3.87 -7.08
N LEU A 67 8.16 4.97 -6.34
CA LEU A 67 8.18 4.94 -4.86
C LEU A 67 7.04 4.07 -4.31
N LEU A 68 5.84 4.14 -4.90
CA LEU A 68 4.71 3.31 -4.47
C LEU A 68 4.97 1.83 -4.76
N LEU A 69 5.42 1.50 -5.97
CA LEU A 69 5.64 0.13 -6.42
C LEU A 69 6.84 -0.56 -5.75
N PHE A 70 7.97 0.13 -5.64
CA PHE A 70 9.22 -0.47 -5.15
C PHE A 70 9.61 0.07 -3.77
N GLY A 71 9.37 1.34 -3.50
CA GLY A 71 9.65 1.94 -2.20
C GLY A 71 8.75 1.38 -1.10
N SER A 72 7.44 1.18 -1.35
CA SER A 72 6.54 0.69 -0.31
C SER A 72 6.86 -0.74 0.17
N PRO A 73 7.16 -1.73 -0.69
CA PRO A 73 7.57 -3.05 -0.21
C PRO A 73 8.92 -3.02 0.51
N ILE A 74 9.89 -2.23 0.02
CA ILE A 74 11.20 -2.08 0.66
C ILE A 74 11.03 -1.48 2.07
N LEU A 75 10.26 -0.40 2.19
CA LEU A 75 9.99 0.24 3.48
C LEU A 75 9.22 -0.71 4.42
N THR A 76 8.28 -1.49 3.89
CA THR A 76 7.56 -2.49 4.68
C THR A 76 8.51 -3.54 5.27
N LEU A 77 9.47 -4.02 4.49
CA LEU A 77 10.50 -4.96 4.95
C LEU A 77 11.45 -4.32 5.97
N LEU A 78 11.88 -3.08 5.72
CA LEU A 78 12.78 -2.34 6.62
C LEU A 78 12.14 -2.08 7.99
N PHE A 79 10.84 -1.83 8.04
CA PHE A 79 10.11 -1.61 9.28
C PHE A 79 9.52 -2.89 9.91
N SER A 80 9.75 -4.07 9.31
CA SER A 80 9.35 -5.36 9.88
C SER A 80 9.89 -5.67 11.29
N PRO A 81 10.99 -5.06 11.79
CA PRO A 81 11.38 -5.19 13.20
C PRO A 81 10.49 -4.40 14.18
N ILE A 82 9.75 -3.39 13.70
CA ILE A 82 8.92 -2.49 14.53
C ILE A 82 7.48 -3.01 14.64
N PHE A 83 6.97 -3.62 13.57
CA PHE A 83 5.65 -4.23 13.51
C PHE A 83 5.72 -5.55 12.76
N SER A 84 4.78 -6.47 13.01
CA SER A 84 4.72 -7.70 12.22
C SER A 84 4.64 -7.38 10.73
N LEU A 85 5.28 -8.18 9.89
CA LEU A 85 5.26 -8.00 8.43
C LEU A 85 3.84 -7.84 7.87
N MET A 86 2.88 -8.57 8.43
CA MET A 86 1.45 -8.49 8.13
C MET A 86 0.91 -7.06 8.31
N TRP A 87 1.02 -6.52 9.53
CA TRP A 87 0.66 -5.14 9.85
C TRP A 87 1.45 -4.11 9.04
N GLY A 88 2.68 -4.43 8.63
CA GLY A 88 3.47 -3.59 7.76
C GLY A 88 2.80 -3.29 6.43
N PHE A 89 2.23 -4.32 5.78
CA PHE A 89 1.51 -4.17 4.51
C PHE A 89 0.18 -3.42 4.63
N TYR A 90 -0.38 -3.33 5.84
CA TYR A 90 -1.54 -2.50 6.13
C TYR A 90 -1.16 -1.02 6.30
N ILE A 91 -0.04 -0.75 6.98
CA ILE A 91 0.30 0.59 7.44
C ILE A 91 1.16 1.32 6.41
N VAL A 92 2.28 0.73 6.00
CA VAL A 92 3.31 1.41 5.21
C VAL A 92 2.80 1.81 3.83
N PRO A 93 2.20 0.91 3.03
CA PRO A 93 1.75 1.27 1.70
C PRO A 93 0.60 2.27 1.75
N THR A 94 -0.35 2.11 2.69
CA THR A 94 -1.43 3.07 2.92
C THR A 94 -0.90 4.46 3.26
N ALA A 95 0.06 4.55 4.18
CA ALA A 95 0.67 5.82 4.58
C ALA A 95 1.42 6.48 3.42
N LEU A 96 2.19 5.71 2.65
CA LEU A 96 2.91 6.24 1.49
C LEU A 96 1.96 6.75 0.41
N VAL A 97 0.92 5.99 0.10
CA VAL A 97 -0.11 6.40 -0.86
C VAL A 97 -0.82 7.68 -0.40
N PHE A 98 -1.16 7.75 0.88
CA PHE A 98 -1.73 8.96 1.48
C PHE A 98 -0.81 10.17 1.31
N LEU A 99 0.47 10.02 1.66
CA LEU A 99 1.46 11.08 1.57
C LEU A 99 1.67 11.54 0.13
N VAL A 100 1.80 10.60 -0.82
CA VAL A 100 1.93 10.92 -2.25
C VAL A 100 0.70 11.68 -2.74
N GLY A 101 -0.52 11.21 -2.41
CA GLY A 101 -1.74 11.91 -2.78
C GLY A 101 -1.89 13.30 -2.14
N LEU A 102 -1.37 13.48 -0.92
CA LEU A 102 -1.38 14.76 -0.23
C LEU A 102 -0.40 15.75 -0.86
N MET A 103 0.79 15.28 -1.25
CA MET A 103 1.85 16.09 -1.85
C MET A 103 1.62 16.39 -3.33
N GLU A 104 1.03 15.48 -4.09
CA GLU A 104 1.04 15.61 -5.56
C GLU A 104 -0.34 15.54 -6.18
N GLY A 105 -1.36 15.14 -5.40
CA GLY A 105 -2.73 15.12 -5.88
C GLY A 105 -3.28 16.53 -6.06
N ASP A 106 -3.86 16.79 -7.23
CA ASP A 106 -4.70 17.95 -7.50
C ASP A 106 -5.98 17.93 -6.64
#